data_AF-A0A813GAZ6-F1
#
_entry.id   AF-A0A813GAZ6-F1
#
_cell.length_a   1.000
_cell.length_b   1.000
_cell.length_c   1.000
_cell.angle_alpha   90.00
_cell.angle_beta   90.00
_cell.angle_gamma   90.00
#
_symmetry.space_group_name_H-M   'P 1'
#
loop_
_entity.id
_entity.type
_entity.pdbx_description
1 polymer ?
#
loop_
_entity_poly.entity_id
_entity_poly.type
_entity_poly.pdbx_seq_one_letter_code
_entity_poly.pdbx_strand_id
1 'polypeptide(L)'
;MTLKVSIIAVDELLKLVDGHRLLQMKLRWTDYHRVHCPVDGIVRRIDVFRKDQLFPGAEAMTIMFIEAAFGIIKLICIGEWSIQSFVLKVGVNQRVQKLDEIGYFDLGSQVILVLPTCIDVLPAGGEKVFPGDPVAVVASSSKNRLAFRKTVSVYTSQPIPPSSSRACSF
;
A
#
# COMPACT_ATOMS: atom_id res chain seq x y z
N MET A 1 -7.06 19.99 -15.97
CA MET A 1 -8.30 19.22 -15.72
C MET A 1 -8.51 19.14 -14.23
N THR A 2 -9.55 19.76 -13.69
CA THR A 2 -9.80 19.79 -12.24
C THR A 2 -10.56 18.52 -11.86
N LEU A 3 -9.89 17.57 -11.21
CA LEU A 3 -10.55 16.39 -10.65
C LEU A 3 -11.51 16.86 -9.55
N LYS A 4 -12.82 16.70 -9.78
CA LYS A 4 -13.81 16.87 -8.72
C LYS A 4 -13.67 15.69 -7.78
N VAL A 5 -13.22 15.94 -6.55
CA VAL A 5 -13.22 14.95 -5.48
C VAL A 5 -14.65 14.88 -4.94
N SER A 6 -15.31 13.74 -5.12
CA SER A 6 -16.57 13.43 -4.46
C SER A 6 -16.28 12.58 -3.23
N ILE A 7 -16.88 12.92 -2.08
CA ILE A 7 -16.69 12.20 -0.82
C ILE A 7 -18.04 11.57 -0.45
N ILE A 8 -18.04 10.26 -0.24
CA ILE A 8 -19.21 9.49 0.18
C ILE A 8 -18.79 8.56 1.32
N ALA A 9 -19.60 8.49 2.38
CA ALA A 9 -19.44 7.51 3.44
C ALA A 9 -20.22 6.24 3.10
N VAL A 10 -19.59 5.08 3.24
CA VAL A 10 -20.15 3.77 2.88
C VAL A 10 -19.96 2.82 4.05
N ASP A 11 -21.05 2.32 4.62
CA ASP A 11 -21.04 1.53 5.86
C ASP A 11 -20.19 0.26 5.76
N GLU A 12 -20.22 -0.41 4.61
CA GLU A 12 -19.44 -1.62 4.34
C GLU A 12 -17.94 -1.34 4.42
N LEU A 13 -17.49 -0.20 3.87
CA LEU A 13 -16.09 0.20 3.91
C LEU A 13 -15.68 0.69 5.30
N LEU A 14 -16.57 1.39 6.01
CA LEU A 14 -16.32 1.83 7.38
C LEU A 14 -16.11 0.62 8.31
N LYS A 15 -16.99 -0.38 8.25
CA LYS A 15 -16.85 -1.64 9.00
C LYS A 15 -15.57 -2.40 8.66
N LEU A 16 -15.08 -2.28 7.41
CA LEU A 16 -13.86 -2.94 6.98
C LEU A 16 -12.62 -2.35 7.66
N VAL A 17 -12.62 -1.04 7.95
CA VAL A 17 -11.46 -0.31 8.47
C VAL A 17 -11.60 0.16 9.92
N ASP A 18 -12.76 -0.04 10.54
CA ASP A 18 -13.07 0.50 11.87
C ASP A 18 -12.03 0.10 12.94
N GLY A 19 -11.51 1.10 13.65
CA GLY A 19 -10.46 0.94 14.66
C GLY A 19 -9.09 0.49 14.15
N HIS A 20 -8.90 0.28 12.85
CA HIS A 20 -7.65 -0.25 12.29
C HIS A 20 -6.67 0.83 11.83
N ARG A 21 -5.38 0.47 11.76
CA ARG A 21 -4.36 1.30 11.09
C ARG A 21 -4.32 0.95 9.60
N LEU A 22 -4.19 1.97 8.76
CA LEU A 22 -4.19 1.83 7.31
C LEU A 22 -2.84 2.28 6.74
N LEU A 23 -2.34 1.52 5.78
CA LEU A 23 -1.28 1.93 4.88
C LEU A 23 -1.85 1.93 3.46
N GLN A 24 -1.92 3.09 2.83
CA GLN A 24 -2.32 3.24 1.44
C GLN A 24 -1.10 3.46 0.56
N MET A 25 -0.96 2.62 -0.45
CA MET A 25 0.06 2.69 -1.47
C MET A 25 -0.60 3.00 -2.81
N LYS A 26 -0.11 4.05 -3.49
CA LYS A 26 -0.52 4.37 -4.86
C LYS A 26 0.55 3.90 -5.83
N LEU A 27 0.16 3.07 -6.79
CA LEU A 27 0.99 2.59 -7.89
C LEU A 27 0.77 3.51 -9.10
N ARG A 28 1.80 4.29 -9.45
CA ARG A 28 1.80 5.14 -10.65
C ARG A 28 2.02 4.26 -11.88
N TRP A 29 1.69 4.77 -13.06
CA TRP A 29 1.80 4.04 -14.32
C TRP A 29 3.20 3.48 -14.62
N THR A 30 4.25 4.12 -14.12
CA THR A 30 5.65 3.68 -14.30
C THR A 30 6.14 2.72 -13.20
N ASP A 31 5.33 2.47 -12.18
CA ASP A 31 5.73 1.67 -11.02
C ASP A 31 5.61 0.17 -11.31
N TYR A 32 6.05 -0.64 -10.36
CA TYR A 32 5.92 -2.09 -10.42
C TYR A 32 4.52 -2.51 -9.92
N HIS A 33 3.70 -3.08 -10.80
CA HIS A 33 2.27 -3.34 -10.54
C HIS A 33 1.97 -4.75 -10.03
N ARG A 34 2.98 -5.48 -9.54
CA ARG A 34 2.76 -6.77 -8.89
C ARG A 34 2.69 -6.57 -7.40
N VAL A 35 1.69 -7.21 -6.80
CA VAL A 35 1.42 -7.11 -5.38
C VAL A 35 1.89 -8.40 -4.73
N HIS A 36 2.70 -8.25 -3.69
CA HIS A 36 3.29 -9.35 -2.95
C HIS A 36 2.63 -9.47 -1.58
N CYS A 37 2.60 -10.69 -1.05
CA CYS A 37 2.05 -10.94 0.27
C CYS A 37 2.92 -10.24 1.34
N PRO A 38 2.33 -9.44 2.23
CA PRO A 38 3.08 -8.74 3.27
C PRO A 38 3.38 -9.61 4.50
N VAL A 39 2.76 -10.80 4.61
CA VAL A 39 2.80 -11.62 5.83
C VAL A 39 2.83 -13.11 5.48
N ASP A 40 3.29 -13.92 6.43
CA ASP A 40 3.13 -15.37 6.36
C ASP A 40 1.77 -15.73 6.94
N GLY A 41 0.99 -16.54 6.23
CA GLY A 41 -0.38 -16.83 6.65
C GLY A 41 -1.19 -17.73 5.72
N ILE A 42 -2.50 -17.71 5.94
CA ILE A 42 -3.48 -18.46 5.14
C ILE A 42 -4.53 -17.47 4.62
N VAL A 43 -4.79 -17.50 3.31
CA VAL A 43 -5.87 -16.72 2.70
C VAL A 43 -7.21 -17.32 3.13
N ARG A 44 -8.03 -16.60 3.89
CA ARG A 44 -9.31 -17.11 4.42
C ARG A 44 -10.51 -16.69 3.62
N ARG A 45 -10.45 -15.51 3.00
CA ARG A 45 -11.55 -14.98 2.20
C ARG A 45 -11.02 -14.06 1.13
N ILE A 46 -11.66 -14.09 -0.04
CA ILE A 46 -11.41 -13.16 -1.14
C ILE A 46 -12.77 -12.69 -1.63
N ASP A 47 -13.02 -11.39 -1.50
CA ASP A 47 -14.22 -10.74 -2.00
C ASP A 47 -13.85 -9.94 -3.25
N VAL A 48 -14.48 -10.23 -4.40
CA VAL A 48 -14.21 -9.57 -5.68
C VAL A 48 -15.44 -8.76 -6.10
N PHE A 49 -15.24 -7.46 -6.29
CA PHE A 49 -16.27 -6.51 -6.71
C PHE A 49 -15.91 -5.92 -8.07
N ARG A 50 -16.85 -6.00 -9.01
CA ARG A 50 -16.79 -5.26 -10.27
C ARG A 50 -17.12 -3.79 -10.03
N LYS A 51 -16.85 -2.97 -11.05
CA LYS A 51 -17.25 -1.55 -11.05
C LYS A 51 -18.73 -1.41 -10.70
N ASP A 52 -19.06 -0.42 -9.87
CA ASP A 52 -20.41 -0.10 -9.40
C ASP A 52 -21.12 -1.20 -8.58
N GLN A 53 -20.46 -2.33 -8.30
CA GLN A 53 -21.08 -3.47 -7.60
C GLN A 53 -21.23 -3.23 -6.09
N LEU A 54 -20.23 -2.59 -5.46
CA LEU A 54 -20.30 -2.31 -4.02
C LEU A 54 -21.26 -1.15 -3.73
N PHE A 55 -21.16 -0.08 -4.51
CA PHE A 55 -22.08 1.06 -4.51
C PHE A 55 -21.96 1.79 -5.85
N PRO A 56 -22.98 2.57 -6.29
CA PRO A 56 -22.89 3.35 -7.51
C PRO A 56 -21.71 4.33 -7.51
N GLY A 57 -20.83 4.25 -8.50
CA GLY A 57 -19.59 5.02 -8.61
C GLY A 57 -18.35 4.34 -8.01
N ALA A 58 -18.48 3.16 -7.41
CA ALA A 58 -17.35 2.40 -6.90
C ALA A 58 -16.47 1.85 -8.02
N GLU A 59 -15.15 1.92 -7.84
CA GLU A 59 -14.22 1.24 -8.73
C GLU A 59 -14.17 -0.27 -8.45
N ALA A 60 -13.67 -1.03 -9.44
CA ALA A 60 -13.44 -2.45 -9.26
C ALA A 60 -12.42 -2.69 -8.13
N MET A 61 -12.73 -3.63 -7.26
CA MET A 61 -12.02 -3.84 -6.01
C MET A 61 -11.92 -5.32 -5.67
N THR A 62 -10.79 -5.73 -5.11
CA THR A 62 -10.59 -7.06 -4.52
C THR A 62 -10.15 -6.90 -3.07
N ILE A 63 -10.84 -7.55 -2.14
CA ILE A 63 -10.50 -7.56 -0.72
C ILE A 63 -10.06 -8.97 -0.34
N MET A 64 -8.83 -9.10 0.13
CA MET A 64 -8.26 -10.36 0.59
C MET A 64 -8.07 -10.33 2.10
N PHE A 65 -8.54 -11.38 2.79
CA PHE A 65 -8.39 -11.58 4.22
C PHE A 65 -7.35 -12.66 4.45
N ILE A 66 -6.23 -12.29 5.08
CA ILE A 66 -5.13 -13.22 5.35
C ILE A 66 -5.01 -13.36 6.87
N GLU A 67 -5.17 -14.59 7.34
CA GLU A 67 -4.92 -14.94 8.74
C GLU A 67 -3.42 -15.12 8.95
N ALA A 68 -2.83 -14.25 9.75
CA ALA A 68 -1.42 -14.31 10.16
C ALA A 68 -1.33 -14.54 11.69
N ALA A 69 -0.12 -14.84 12.17
CA ALA A 69 0.12 -15.14 13.59
C ALA A 69 -0.32 -14.03 14.57
N PHE A 70 -0.37 -12.78 14.11
CA PHE A 70 -0.74 -11.60 14.92
C PHE A 70 -2.16 -11.09 14.63
N GLY A 71 -2.95 -11.85 13.87
CA GLY A 71 -4.33 -11.52 13.54
C GLY A 71 -4.61 -11.47 12.04
N ILE A 72 -5.84 -11.11 11.69
CA ILE A 72 -6.27 -10.98 10.31
C ILE A 72 -5.82 -9.63 9.76
N ILE A 73 -5.06 -9.66 8.67
CA ILE A 73 -4.84 -8.49 7.84
C ILE A 73 -5.82 -8.49 6.67
N LYS A 74 -6.13 -7.29 6.17
CA LYS A 74 -6.96 -7.14 4.97
C LYS A 74 -6.16 -6.38 3.93
N LEU A 75 -6.12 -6.91 2.72
CA LEU A 75 -5.49 -6.26 1.58
C LEU A 75 -6.58 -5.89 0.58
N ILE A 76 -6.71 -4.59 0.32
CA ILE A 76 -7.72 -4.02 -0.56
C ILE A 76 -6.99 -3.52 -1.82
N CYS A 77 -7.25 -4.18 -2.94
CA CYS A 77 -6.70 -3.86 -4.25
C CYS A 77 -7.76 -3.13 -5.07
N ILE A 78 -7.53 -1.87 -5.43
CA ILE A 78 -8.49 -1.01 -6.14
C ILE A 78 -7.88 -0.63 -7.50
N GLY A 79 -8.60 -0.93 -8.59
CA GLY A 79 -8.22 -0.49 -9.94
C GLY A 79 -8.56 1.00 -10.16
N GLU A 80 -7.74 1.73 -10.93
CA GLU A 80 -8.08 3.10 -11.34
C GLU A 80 -8.67 3.14 -12.76
N TRP A 81 -9.81 3.83 -12.93
CA TRP A 81 -10.44 4.24 -14.19
C TRP A 81 -10.60 3.15 -15.26
N SER A 82 -9.55 2.92 -16.07
CA SER A 82 -9.53 1.99 -17.19
C SER A 82 -9.15 0.56 -16.81
N ILE A 83 -8.57 0.36 -15.62
CA ILE A 83 -8.15 -0.97 -15.14
C ILE A 83 -9.27 -1.54 -14.28
N GLN A 84 -9.96 -2.53 -14.84
CA GLN A 84 -11.18 -3.06 -14.24
C GLN A 84 -10.95 -4.30 -13.36
N SER A 85 -9.73 -4.82 -13.26
CA SER A 85 -9.50 -6.04 -12.47
C SER A 85 -8.08 -6.16 -11.93
N PHE A 86 -8.00 -6.54 -10.66
CA PHE A 86 -6.83 -7.14 -10.06
C PHE A 86 -6.80 -8.63 -10.45
N VAL A 87 -5.71 -9.09 -11.06
CA VAL A 87 -5.56 -10.50 -11.47
C VAL A 87 -5.00 -11.28 -10.28
N LEU A 88 -5.85 -12.11 -9.66
CA LEU A 88 -5.49 -12.96 -8.53
C LEU A 88 -4.66 -14.17 -8.97
N LYS A 89 -3.59 -14.47 -8.22
CA LYS A 89 -2.77 -15.69 -8.38
C LYS A 89 -2.91 -16.69 -7.24
N VAL A 90 -3.65 -16.31 -6.20
CA VAL A 90 -3.86 -17.13 -5.00
C VAL A 90 -5.34 -17.39 -4.77
N GLY A 91 -5.65 -18.53 -4.16
CA GLY A 91 -7.00 -18.96 -3.81
C GLY A 91 -7.30 -18.94 -2.31
N VAL A 92 -8.58 -19.06 -1.97
CA VAL A 92 -9.02 -19.28 -0.58
C VAL A 92 -8.45 -20.60 -0.06
N ASN A 93 -8.05 -20.62 1.21
CA ASN A 93 -7.34 -21.68 1.93
C ASN A 93 -5.90 -21.95 1.45
N GLN A 94 -5.36 -21.15 0.54
CA GLN A 94 -3.96 -21.24 0.15
C GLN A 94 -3.06 -20.65 1.25
N ARG A 95 -1.96 -21.36 1.54
CA ARG A 95 -0.87 -20.85 2.37
C ARG A 95 0.01 -19.94 1.55
N VAL A 96 0.36 -18.80 2.12
CA VAL A 96 1.20 -17.76 1.50
C VAL A 96 2.33 -17.37 2.45
N GLN A 97 3.47 -16.99 1.88
CA GLN A 97 4.62 -16.47 2.58
C GLN A 97 4.87 -15.02 2.17
N LYS A 98 5.59 -14.27 3.02
CA LYS A 98 6.06 -12.94 2.67
C LYS A 98 6.79 -12.97 1.33
N LEU A 99 6.52 -11.96 0.51
CA LEU A 99 7.06 -11.81 -0.84
C LEU A 99 6.49 -12.77 -1.90
N ASP A 100 5.59 -13.69 -1.55
CA ASP A 100 4.85 -14.44 -2.57
C ASP A 100 4.02 -13.47 -3.44
N GLU A 101 4.06 -13.63 -4.75
CA GLU A 101 3.22 -12.84 -5.65
C GLU A 101 1.76 -13.30 -5.55
N ILE A 102 0.88 -12.42 -5.05
CA ILE A 102 -0.54 -12.74 -4.84
C ILE A 102 -1.43 -12.29 -5.98
N GLY A 103 -0.94 -11.38 -6.81
CA GLY A 103 -1.63 -10.88 -7.98
C GLY A 103 -0.98 -9.63 -8.54
N TYR A 104 -1.59 -9.06 -9.58
CA TYR A 104 -1.08 -7.88 -10.24
C TYR A 104 -2.18 -7.03 -10.88
N PHE A 105 -1.86 -5.78 -11.17
CA PHE A 105 -2.64 -4.89 -12.01
C PHE A 105 -1.93 -4.70 -13.35
N ASP A 106 -2.68 -4.40 -14.41
CA ASP A 106 -2.07 -4.08 -15.70
C ASP A 106 -1.43 -2.69 -15.71
N LEU A 107 -2.06 -1.70 -15.06
CA LEU A 107 -1.63 -0.29 -15.00
C LEU A 107 -2.12 0.34 -13.67
N GLY A 108 -1.93 1.66 -13.51
CA GLY A 108 -2.10 2.43 -12.25
C GLY A 108 -3.23 1.99 -11.32
N SER A 109 -2.91 1.88 -10.04
CA SER A 109 -3.79 1.23 -9.05
C SER A 109 -3.48 1.69 -7.63
N GLN A 110 -4.35 1.29 -6.70
CA GLN A 110 -4.15 1.55 -5.28
C GLN A 110 -4.24 0.24 -4.49
N VAL A 111 -3.37 0.13 -3.50
CA VAL A 111 -3.35 -0.98 -2.54
C VAL A 111 -3.48 -0.40 -1.16
N ILE A 112 -4.49 -0.82 -0.41
CA ILE A 112 -4.68 -0.45 1.00
C ILE A 112 -4.46 -1.69 1.85
N LEU A 113 -3.51 -1.61 2.76
CA LEU A 113 -3.26 -2.61 3.77
C LEU A 113 -3.92 -2.18 5.09
N VAL A 114 -4.89 -2.96 5.54
CA VAL A 114 -5.56 -2.78 6.83
C VAL A 114 -4.89 -3.69 7.86
N LEU A 115 -4.31 -3.08 8.88
CA LEU A 115 -3.50 -3.75 9.89
C LEU A 115 -4.27 -3.87 11.21
N PRO A 116 -4.09 -4.97 11.95
CA PRO A 116 -4.60 -5.08 13.31
C PRO A 116 -3.97 -4.02 14.22
N THR A 117 -4.67 -3.67 15.30
CA THR A 117 -4.28 -2.60 16.23
C THR A 117 -2.95 -2.83 16.95
N CYS A 118 -2.48 -4.08 17.00
CA CYS A 118 -1.19 -4.46 17.57
C CYS A 118 -0.01 -4.18 16.62
N ILE A 119 -0.23 -3.58 15.45
CA ILE A 119 0.81 -3.29 14.46
C ILE A 119 0.91 -1.79 14.21
N ASP A 120 2.14 -1.29 14.21
CA ASP A 120 2.49 0.06 13.83
C ASP A 120 2.98 0.14 12.37
N VAL A 121 2.57 1.20 11.66
CA VAL A 121 3.05 1.53 10.31
C VAL A 121 4.37 2.29 10.42
N LEU A 122 5.35 1.92 9.60
CA LEU A 122 6.70 2.50 9.63
C LEU A 122 6.91 3.74 8.75
N PRO A 123 6.53 3.75 7.45
CA PRO A 123 6.89 4.86 6.57
C PRO A 123 6.25 6.17 7.03
N ALA A 124 7.00 7.28 6.98
CA ALA A 124 6.35 8.58 7.05
C ALA A 124 5.61 8.82 5.72
N GLY A 125 4.44 9.46 5.78
CA GLY A 125 3.63 9.69 4.58
C GLY A 125 4.42 10.36 3.46
N GLY A 126 4.27 9.87 2.23
CA GLY A 126 4.94 10.40 1.04
C GLY A 126 6.25 9.69 0.66
N GLU A 127 6.74 8.76 1.48
CA GLU A 127 7.91 7.94 1.16
C GLU A 127 7.61 6.92 0.04
N LYS A 128 8.62 6.66 -0.81
CA LYS A 128 8.59 5.53 -1.73
C LYS A 128 9.00 4.27 -0.98
N VAL A 129 8.25 3.19 -1.18
CA VAL A 129 8.54 1.88 -0.62
C VAL A 129 8.76 0.89 -1.76
N PHE A 130 9.70 -0.02 -1.58
CA PHE A 130 10.05 -1.08 -2.54
C PHE A 130 9.60 -2.45 -2.01
N PRO A 131 9.38 -3.44 -2.90
CA PRO A 131 9.16 -4.82 -2.47
C PRO A 131 10.29 -5.29 -1.56
N GLY A 132 9.94 -5.75 -0.36
CA GLY A 132 10.90 -6.16 0.67
C GLY A 132 11.15 -5.13 1.76
N ASP A 133 10.79 -3.87 1.55
CA ASP A 133 10.93 -2.86 2.60
C ASP A 133 9.99 -3.16 3.78
N PRO A 134 10.46 -3.00 5.03
CA PRO A 134 9.60 -3.16 6.19
C PRO A 134 8.61 -1.98 6.27
N VAL A 135 7.33 -2.27 6.03
CA VAL A 135 6.27 -1.25 6.08
C VAL A 135 5.50 -1.24 7.40
N ALA A 136 5.67 -2.27 8.22
CA ALA A 136 4.94 -2.44 9.47
C ALA A 136 5.74 -3.26 10.50
N VAL A 137 5.53 -2.97 11.79
CA VAL A 137 6.15 -3.67 12.92
C VAL A 137 5.12 -3.96 14.01
N VAL A 138 5.31 -5.02 14.77
CA VAL A 138 4.51 -5.26 15.97
C VAL A 138 4.76 -4.11 16.94
N ALA A 139 3.68 -3.49 17.41
CA ALA A 139 3.72 -2.41 18.38
C ALA A 139 4.32 -2.96 19.69
N SER A 140 5.62 -2.79 19.87
CA SER A 140 6.28 -3.11 21.14
C SER A 140 5.76 -2.16 22.23
N SER A 141 5.42 -2.69 23.40
CA SER A 141 5.04 -1.92 24.57
C SER A 141 6.07 -0.82 24.87
N SER A 142 5.77 0.41 24.43
CA SER A 142 6.29 1.76 24.75
C SER A 142 7.78 2.03 25.01
N LYS A 143 8.67 1.04 25.21
CA LYS A 143 10.05 1.26 25.69
C LYS A 143 11.14 1.24 24.60
N ASN A 144 10.88 0.70 23.41
CA ASN A 144 11.89 0.59 22.35
C ASN A 144 11.73 1.54 21.15
N ARG A 145 10.84 2.55 21.26
CA ARG A 145 10.54 3.49 20.15
C ARG A 145 11.74 4.28 19.62
N LEU A 146 12.84 4.42 20.37
CA LEU A 146 14.01 5.20 19.94
C LEU A 146 15.05 4.43 19.11
N ALA A 147 15.03 3.09 19.09
CA ALA A 147 16.16 2.32 18.54
C ALA A 147 16.08 2.06 17.02
N PHE A 148 14.88 2.06 16.42
CA PHE A 148 14.70 1.63 15.02
C PHE A 148 14.82 2.77 13.99
N ARG A 149 15.11 4.00 14.43
CA ARG A 149 15.11 5.20 13.58
C ARG A 149 16.39 5.41 12.77
N LYS A 150 17.32 4.45 12.70
CA LYS A 150 18.68 4.71 12.21
C LYS A 150 19.29 3.61 11.34
N THR A 151 18.78 3.41 10.11
CA THR A 151 19.61 3.01 8.95
C THR A 151 18.92 3.30 7.60
N VAL A 152 18.52 4.55 7.36
CA VAL A 152 18.32 5.02 5.97
C VAL A 152 19.25 6.21 5.79
N SER A 153 20.37 5.97 5.13
CA SER A 153 21.29 7.03 4.72
C SER A 153 20.58 7.87 3.65
N VAL A 154 20.06 9.01 4.06
CA VAL A 154 19.59 10.05 3.13
C VAL A 154 20.83 10.63 2.45
N TYR A 155 21.09 10.23 1.21
CA TYR A 155 22.01 10.96 0.36
C TYR A 155 21.34 12.28 -0.05
N THR A 156 21.57 13.34 0.71
CA THR A 156 21.31 14.70 0.23
C THR A 156 22.35 15.00 -0.84
N SER A 157 21.91 15.11 -2.10
CA SER A 157 22.73 15.72 -3.15
C SER A 157 23.15 17.11 -2.68
N GLN A 158 24.46 17.35 -2.59
CA GLN A 158 24.95 18.69 -2.29
C GLN A 158 24.46 19.68 -3.35
N PRO A 159 24.09 20.91 -2.96
CA PRO A 159 23.74 21.94 -3.93
C PRO A 159 24.95 22.22 -4.82
N ILE A 160 24.71 22.21 -6.14
CA ILE A 160 25.68 22.60 -7.16
C ILE A 160 26.08 24.06 -6.86
N PRO A 161 27.37 24.38 -6.67
CA PRO A 161 27.79 25.76 -6.48
C PRO A 161 27.51 26.56 -7.77
N PRO A 162 27.08 27.83 -7.65
CA PRO A 162 26.82 28.66 -8.81
C PRO A 162 28.08 28.78 -9.67
N SER A 163 27.92 28.53 -10.97
CA SER A 163 28.96 28.74 -11.97
C SER A 163 29.42 30.19 -11.91
N SER A 164 30.67 30.42 -11.52
CA SER A 164 31.29 31.73 -11.60
C SER A 164 31.42 32.13 -13.07
N SER A 165 30.66 33.16 -13.43
CA SER A 165 30.84 33.93 -14.65
C SER A 165 32.28 34.43 -14.73
N ARG A 166 33.07 33.90 -15.66
CA ARG A 166 34.27 34.59 -16.13
C ARG A 166 33.82 35.71 -17.08
N ALA A 167 33.86 36.93 -16.58
CA ALA A 167 34.12 38.08 -17.42
C ALA A 167 35.59 38.01 -17.87
N CYS A 168 35.81 37.84 -19.17
CA CYS A 168 37.01 38.31 -19.85
C CYS A 168 36.55 39.08 -21.08
N SER A 169 36.67 40.39 -20.95
CA SER A 169 36.52 41.42 -21.97
C SER A 169 37.56 41.31 -23.09
N PHE A 170 37.13 41.60 -24.31
CA PHE A 170 37.78 42.57 -25.20
C PHE A 170 36.70 43.48 -25.76
#